data_AF-A0ABD0BTY3-F1
#
_entry.id   AF-A0ABD0BTY3-F1
#
_cell.length_a   1.000
_cell.length_b   1.000
_cell.length_c   1.000
_cell.angle_alpha   90.00
_cell.angle_beta   90.00
_cell.angle_gamma   90.00
#
_symmetry.space_group_name_H-M   'P 1'
#
loop_
_entity.id
_entity.type
_entity.pdbx_description
1 polymer ?
#
loop_
_entity_poly.entity_id
_entity_poly.type
_entity_poly.pdbx_seq_one_letter_code
_entity_poly.pdbx_strand_id
1 'polypeptide(L)'
;MVQDNTSISLYISIGGFIISCLGFLNTIRQSKYNRKIERLRTYDKIYFDVCDLLLFDYKIKSQKTYTSEDKDLEQAVNQFSQLHWLEQIYGPDGYEHIKFKNKSDQASFSKKVSEEYYKFQREKSLSLLGNQSPVMHTDNEEFNNRFQRVMTHIKENISLFSKPIRLEWEKTSLREPEEIRMEYIALERVNSHACEELEEKIDDPYLKIFLLKRQEHRLLNKQNTEKLLDTLFNLKWRLSKSLRKTKRKMSCKFKLHSED
;
A
#
# COMPACT_ATOMS: atom_id res chain seq x y z
N MET A 1 68.13 -30.67 -21.56
CA MET A 1 67.33 -29.61 -20.92
C MET A 1 66.05 -29.43 -21.71
N VAL A 2 64.99 -30.18 -21.39
CA VAL A 2 63.67 -30.11 -22.09
C VAL A 2 62.52 -29.93 -21.07
N GLN A 3 62.83 -29.87 -19.77
CA GLN A 3 61.83 -29.82 -18.68
C GLN A 3 61.26 -28.43 -18.37
N ASP A 4 61.81 -27.34 -18.94
CA ASP A 4 61.40 -25.97 -18.58
C ASP A 4 60.27 -25.42 -19.47
N ASN A 5 60.20 -25.79 -20.75
CA ASN A 5 59.20 -25.22 -21.66
C ASN A 5 57.81 -25.84 -21.47
N THR A 6 57.73 -27.12 -21.11
CA THR A 6 56.47 -27.83 -20.88
C THR A 6 55.80 -27.40 -19.58
N SER A 7 56.58 -27.14 -18.53
CA SER A 7 56.07 -26.64 -17.24
C SER A 7 55.53 -25.21 -17.39
N ILE A 8 56.26 -24.32 -18.07
CA ILE A 8 55.80 -22.94 -18.38
C ILE A 8 54.50 -22.94 -19.19
N SER A 9 54.40 -23.78 -20.23
CA SER A 9 53.16 -23.92 -21.03
C SER A 9 51.96 -24.38 -20.17
N LEU A 10 52.20 -25.31 -19.25
CA LEU A 10 51.18 -25.84 -18.34
C LEU A 10 50.71 -24.76 -17.34
N TYR A 11 51.64 -23.95 -16.81
CA TYR A 11 51.30 -22.79 -15.97
C TYR A 11 50.53 -21.71 -16.73
N ILE A 12 50.89 -21.42 -17.98
CA ILE A 12 50.15 -20.46 -18.83
C ILE A 12 48.74 -20.98 -19.13
N SER A 13 48.59 -22.28 -19.41
CA SER A 13 47.28 -22.90 -19.66
C SER A 13 46.39 -22.90 -18.42
N ILE A 14 46.94 -23.20 -17.24
CA ILE A 14 46.22 -23.12 -15.96
C ILE A 14 45.86 -21.67 -15.64
N GLY A 15 46.78 -20.72 -15.84
CA GLY A 15 46.52 -19.28 -15.67
C GLY A 15 45.41 -18.77 -16.58
N GLY A 16 45.45 -19.13 -17.86
CA GLY A 16 44.40 -18.79 -18.84
C GLY A 16 43.04 -19.39 -18.48
N PHE A 17 43.00 -20.63 -17.98
CA PHE A 17 41.78 -21.27 -17.49
C PHE A 17 41.20 -20.53 -16.28
N ILE A 18 42.03 -20.17 -15.29
CA ILE A 18 41.60 -19.42 -14.11
C ILE A 18 41.05 -18.05 -14.50
N ILE A 19 41.73 -17.33 -15.39
CA ILE A 19 41.28 -16.02 -15.90
C ILE A 19 39.92 -16.15 -16.60
N SER A 20 39.73 -17.19 -17.43
CA SER A 20 38.47 -17.47 -18.11
C SER A 20 37.33 -17.79 -17.11
N CYS A 21 37.58 -18.60 -16.09
CA CYS A 21 36.62 -18.88 -15.03
C CYS A 21 36.25 -17.62 -14.22
N LEU A 22 37.23 -16.78 -13.88
CA LEU A 22 36.97 -15.50 -13.19
C LEU A 22 36.17 -14.54 -14.08
N GLY A 23 36.46 -14.48 -15.37
CA GLY A 23 35.68 -13.72 -16.36
C GLY A 23 34.23 -14.21 -16.44
N PHE A 24 34.02 -15.53 -16.49
CA PHE A 24 32.68 -16.13 -16.49
C PHE A 24 31.90 -15.83 -15.20
N LEU A 25 32.53 -15.93 -14.03
CA LEU A 25 31.89 -15.55 -12.76
C LEU A 25 31.53 -14.07 -12.73
N ASN A 26 32.38 -13.20 -13.27
CA ASN A 26 32.12 -11.78 -13.33
C ASN A 26 30.95 -11.44 -14.28
N THR A 27 30.88 -12.09 -15.44
CA THR A 27 29.74 -11.92 -16.37
C THR A 27 28.42 -12.40 -15.75
N ILE A 28 28.41 -13.51 -15.02
CA ILE A 28 27.22 -13.96 -14.26
C ILE A 28 26.83 -12.92 -13.20
N ARG A 29 27.80 -12.37 -12.45
CA ARG A 29 27.54 -11.35 -11.44
C ARG A 29 26.98 -10.08 -12.07
N GLN A 30 27.58 -9.60 -13.16
CA GLN A 30 27.11 -8.42 -13.90
C GLN A 30 25.72 -8.65 -14.49
N SER A 31 25.45 -9.82 -15.07
CA SER A 31 24.12 -10.18 -15.58
C SER A 31 23.05 -10.11 -14.49
N LYS A 32 23.33 -10.68 -13.30
CA LYS A 32 22.41 -10.60 -12.15
C LYS A 32 22.20 -9.17 -11.67
N TYR A 33 23.26 -8.36 -11.66
CA TYR A 33 23.20 -6.96 -11.26
C TYR A 33 22.38 -6.13 -12.26
N ASN A 34 22.64 -6.28 -13.56
CA ASN A 34 21.91 -5.60 -14.63
C ASN A 34 20.42 -5.96 -14.59
N ARG A 35 20.10 -7.26 -14.46
CA ARG A 35 18.70 -7.71 -14.32
C ARG A 35 18.02 -7.11 -13.09
N LYS A 36 18.74 -6.93 -11.98
CA LYS A 36 18.20 -6.27 -10.79
C LYS A 36 17.92 -4.78 -11.05
N ILE A 37 18.81 -4.08 -11.75
CA ILE A 37 18.61 -2.68 -12.14
C ILE A 37 17.43 -2.53 -13.09
N GLU A 38 17.36 -3.37 -14.13
CA GLU A 38 16.24 -3.39 -15.07
C GLU A 38 14.92 -3.60 -14.34
N ARG A 39 14.87 -4.59 -13.44
CA ARG A 39 13.70 -4.81 -12.59
C ARG A 39 13.34 -3.56 -11.78
N LEU A 40 14.30 -2.91 -11.13
CA LEU A 40 14.03 -1.66 -10.39
C LEU A 40 13.44 -0.58 -11.29
N ARG A 41 14.06 -0.31 -12.44
CA ARG A 41 13.58 0.67 -13.43
C ARG A 41 12.17 0.36 -13.92
N THR A 42 11.86 -0.91 -14.17
CA THR A 42 10.53 -1.35 -14.60
C THR A 42 9.47 -1.03 -13.54
N TYR A 43 9.77 -1.19 -12.25
CA TYR A 43 8.83 -0.84 -11.19
C TYR A 43 8.76 0.67 -10.96
N ASP A 44 9.90 1.37 -10.99
CA ASP A 44 9.97 2.83 -10.81
C ASP A 44 9.09 3.57 -11.83
N LYS A 45 9.10 3.13 -13.09
CA LYS A 45 8.35 3.76 -14.19
C LYS A 45 6.83 3.82 -13.95
N ILE A 46 6.27 2.87 -13.18
CA ILE A 46 4.82 2.77 -12.95
C ILE A 46 4.42 2.92 -11.49
N TYR A 47 5.39 3.08 -10.57
CA TYR A 47 5.10 3.06 -9.13
C TYR A 47 4.19 4.22 -8.71
N PHE A 48 4.50 5.44 -9.17
CA PHE A 48 3.69 6.62 -8.87
C PHE A 48 2.30 6.52 -9.49
N ASP A 49 2.21 6.13 -10.76
CA ASP A 49 0.93 5.91 -11.43
C ASP A 49 0.07 4.86 -10.68
N VAL A 50 0.67 3.74 -10.26
CA VAL A 50 -0.04 2.72 -9.46
C VAL A 50 -0.52 3.29 -8.12
N CYS A 51 0.30 4.09 -7.42
CA CYS A 51 -0.11 4.71 -6.17
C CYS A 51 -1.24 5.72 -6.37
N ASP A 52 -1.16 6.55 -7.40
CA ASP A 52 -2.18 7.54 -7.75
C ASP A 52 -3.51 6.84 -8.10
N LEU A 53 -3.47 5.77 -8.90
CA LEU A 53 -4.67 5.00 -9.26
C LEU A 53 -5.31 4.34 -8.03
N LEU A 54 -4.50 3.78 -7.12
CA LEU A 54 -5.00 3.19 -5.86
C LEU A 54 -5.59 4.23 -4.89
N LEU A 55 -5.15 5.49 -4.98
CA LEU A 55 -5.57 6.59 -4.10
C LEU A 55 -6.55 7.54 -4.78
N PHE A 56 -7.04 7.20 -5.98
CA PHE A 56 -7.83 8.11 -6.80
C PHE A 56 -9.11 8.56 -6.10
N ASP A 57 -9.92 7.61 -5.62
CA ASP A 57 -11.15 7.90 -4.89
C ASP A 57 -10.87 8.69 -3.60
N TYR A 58 -9.83 8.29 -2.87
CA TYR A 58 -9.41 9.01 -1.67
C TYR A 58 -9.05 10.47 -1.99
N LYS A 59 -8.33 10.72 -3.09
CA LYS A 59 -7.95 12.07 -3.51
C LYS A 59 -9.18 12.91 -3.85
N ILE A 60 -10.12 12.37 -4.62
CA ILE A 60 -11.38 13.05 -4.95
C ILE A 60 -12.17 13.38 -3.69
N LYS A 61 -12.39 12.39 -2.82
CA LYS A 61 -13.11 12.57 -1.56
C LYS A 61 -12.41 13.59 -0.68
N SER A 62 -11.08 13.51 -0.54
CA SER A 62 -10.28 14.41 0.28
C SER A 62 -10.45 15.89 -0.10
N GLN A 63 -10.65 16.19 -1.39
CA GLN A 63 -10.84 17.54 -1.92
C GLN A 63 -12.27 18.08 -1.75
N LYS A 64 -13.25 17.21 -1.47
CA LYS A 64 -14.64 17.62 -1.23
C LYS A 64 -14.71 18.47 0.05
N THR A 65 -15.17 19.72 -0.10
CA THR A 65 -15.45 20.66 0.99
C THR A 65 -16.84 20.42 1.58
N TYR A 66 -17.02 20.84 2.83
CA TYR A 66 -18.33 20.83 3.46
C TYR A 66 -19.21 21.93 2.86
N THR A 67 -20.49 21.64 2.70
CA THR A 67 -21.51 22.53 2.12
C THR A 67 -22.75 22.53 3.00
N SER A 68 -23.29 23.71 3.31
CA SER A 68 -24.45 23.88 4.20
C SER A 68 -25.29 25.08 3.77
N GLU A 69 -26.58 25.08 4.08
CA GLU A 69 -27.45 26.25 3.88
C GLU A 69 -26.99 27.43 4.75
N ASP A 70 -26.55 27.11 5.97
CA ASP A 70 -25.89 28.06 6.88
C ASP A 70 -24.44 28.27 6.42
N LYS A 71 -24.18 29.45 5.82
CA LYS A 71 -22.88 29.84 5.27
C LYS A 71 -21.82 30.11 6.33
N ASP A 72 -22.22 30.56 7.51
CA ASP A 72 -21.29 30.80 8.62
C ASP A 72 -20.80 29.45 9.18
N LEU A 73 -21.71 28.48 9.30
CA LEU A 73 -21.37 27.10 9.63
C LEU A 73 -20.51 26.45 8.54
N GLU A 74 -20.84 26.67 7.27
CA GLU A 74 -20.07 26.15 6.13
C GLU A 74 -18.60 26.59 6.18
N GLN A 75 -18.38 27.90 6.34
CA GLN A 75 -17.03 28.46 6.43
C GLN A 75 -16.30 27.97 7.68
N ALA A 76 -16.95 27.94 8.83
CA ALA A 76 -16.35 27.50 10.09
C ALA A 76 -15.93 26.02 10.06
N VAL A 77 -16.76 25.13 9.50
CA VAL A 77 -16.42 23.70 9.33
C VAL A 77 -15.25 23.52 8.35
N ASN A 78 -15.22 24.28 7.26
CA ASN A 78 -14.11 24.22 6.30
C ASN A 78 -12.81 24.77 6.91
N GLN A 79 -12.86 25.85 7.71
CA GLN A 79 -11.71 26.35 8.49
C GLN A 79 -11.25 25.29 9.50
N PHE A 80 -12.17 24.69 10.25
CA PHE A 80 -11.87 23.63 11.22
C PHE A 80 -11.14 22.44 10.58
N SER A 81 -11.50 22.08 9.34
CA SER A 81 -10.86 21.00 8.60
C SER A 81 -9.38 21.25 8.27
N GLN A 82 -8.96 22.52 8.21
CA GLN A 82 -7.59 22.95 7.88
C GLN A 82 -6.71 23.11 9.12
N LEU A 83 -7.31 23.10 10.31
CA LEU A 83 -6.59 23.22 11.58
C LEU A 83 -5.68 22.02 11.85
N HIS A 84 -4.67 22.24 12.70
CA HIS A 84 -3.81 21.15 13.14
C HIS A 84 -4.61 20.14 13.98
N TRP A 85 -4.25 18.85 13.94
CA TRP A 85 -5.00 17.79 14.63
C TRP A 85 -5.15 18.04 16.15
N LEU A 86 -4.20 18.74 16.78
CA LEU A 86 -4.32 19.17 18.18
C LEU A 86 -5.47 20.18 18.37
N GLU A 87 -5.57 21.17 17.50
CA GLU A 87 -6.63 22.18 17.54
C GLU A 87 -7.99 21.57 17.21
N GLN A 88 -8.03 20.52 16.39
CA GLN A 88 -9.26 19.75 16.15
C GLN A 88 -9.72 18.94 17.38
N ILE A 89 -8.82 18.57 18.29
CA ILE A 89 -9.14 17.87 19.53
C ILE A 89 -9.56 18.84 20.63
N TYR A 90 -8.81 19.94 20.80
CA TYR A 90 -9.00 20.87 21.90
C TYR A 90 -9.92 22.05 21.57
N GLY A 91 -10.22 22.25 20.29
CA GLY A 91 -11.05 23.34 19.77
C GLY A 91 -10.22 24.58 19.39
N PRO A 92 -10.59 25.29 18.31
CA PRO A 92 -9.94 26.54 17.93
C PRO A 92 -10.25 27.69 18.88
N ASP A 93 -9.29 28.61 19.01
CA ASP A 93 -9.44 29.85 19.79
C ASP A 93 -10.50 30.81 19.22
N GLY A 94 -10.91 30.63 17.97
CA GLY A 94 -11.96 31.40 17.30
C GLY A 94 -12.09 31.04 15.82
N TYR A 95 -13.11 31.59 15.17
CA TYR A 95 -13.31 31.50 13.72
C TYR A 95 -13.12 32.89 13.12
N GLU A 96 -12.38 33.00 12.01
CA GLU A 96 -11.96 34.30 11.46
C GLU A 96 -13.13 35.23 11.13
N HIS A 97 -14.28 34.66 10.75
CA HIS A 97 -15.44 35.40 10.25
C HIS A 97 -16.53 35.64 11.30
N ILE A 98 -16.40 35.09 12.51
CA ILE A 98 -17.47 35.12 13.51
C ILE A 98 -16.97 35.78 14.79
N LYS A 99 -17.62 36.90 15.15
CA LYS A 99 -17.42 37.57 16.44
C LYS A 99 -18.52 37.16 17.40
N PHE A 100 -18.16 36.33 18.38
CA PHE A 100 -19.08 35.92 19.43
C PHE A 100 -19.20 37.01 20.50
N LYS A 101 -20.43 37.26 20.97
CA LYS A 101 -20.67 38.20 22.07
C LYS A 101 -20.25 37.61 23.42
N ASN A 102 -20.43 36.30 23.60
CA ASN A 102 -20.13 35.59 24.84
C ASN A 102 -19.31 34.31 24.58
N LYS A 103 -18.49 33.90 25.57
CA LYS A 103 -17.73 32.64 25.53
C LYS A 103 -18.62 31.39 25.46
N SER A 104 -19.82 31.44 26.04
CA SER A 104 -20.80 30.34 25.98
C SER A 104 -21.29 30.11 24.55
N ASP A 105 -21.58 31.19 23.82
CA ASP A 105 -22.04 31.12 22.43
C ASP A 105 -20.94 30.55 21.54
N GLN A 106 -19.70 31.00 21.74
CA GLN A 106 -18.52 30.45 21.07
C GLN A 106 -18.37 28.95 21.32
N ALA A 107 -18.44 28.50 22.57
CA ALA A 107 -18.30 27.09 22.91
C ALA A 107 -19.40 26.23 22.27
N SER A 108 -20.66 26.72 22.28
CA SER A 108 -21.78 26.02 21.64
C SER A 108 -21.63 25.92 20.13
N PHE A 109 -21.15 26.98 19.48
CA PHE A 109 -20.91 27.01 18.05
C PHE A 109 -19.72 26.12 17.66
N SER A 110 -18.61 26.17 18.39
CA SER A 110 -17.46 25.28 18.18
C SER A 110 -17.83 23.80 18.35
N LYS A 111 -18.73 23.49 19.28
CA LYS A 111 -19.26 22.13 19.42
C LYS A 111 -20.08 21.73 18.20
N LYS A 112 -20.99 22.59 17.72
CA LYS A 112 -21.77 22.36 16.49
C LYS A 112 -20.87 22.15 15.27
N VAL A 113 -19.83 22.98 15.12
CA VAL A 113 -18.84 22.88 14.03
C VAL A 113 -18.09 21.56 14.09
N SER A 114 -17.60 21.15 15.26
CA SER A 114 -16.86 19.88 15.40
C SER A 114 -17.77 18.67 15.18
N GLU A 115 -19.00 18.69 15.69
CA GLU A 115 -20.00 17.63 15.44
C GLU A 115 -20.31 17.48 13.94
N GLU A 116 -20.57 18.58 13.24
CA GLU A 116 -20.81 18.57 11.79
C GLU A 116 -19.57 18.16 11.01
N TYR A 117 -18.37 18.62 11.41
CA TYR A 117 -17.12 18.18 10.80
C TYR A 117 -16.93 16.67 10.92
N TYR A 118 -17.08 16.10 12.13
CA TYR A 118 -16.90 14.66 12.33
C TYR A 118 -18.02 13.83 11.68
N LYS A 119 -19.23 14.39 11.55
CA LYS A 119 -20.31 13.78 10.78
C LYS A 119 -19.95 13.76 9.29
N PHE A 120 -19.57 14.91 8.72
CA PHE A 120 -19.11 15.03 7.35
C PHE A 120 -17.92 14.12 7.05
N GLN A 121 -16.94 14.06 7.96
CA GLN A 121 -15.76 13.21 7.80
C GLN A 121 -16.13 11.73 7.82
N ARG A 122 -17.08 11.32 8.67
CA ARG A 122 -17.63 9.95 8.67
C ARG A 122 -18.32 9.63 7.36
N GLU A 123 -19.20 10.52 6.88
CA GLU A 123 -19.90 10.36 5.59
C GLU A 123 -18.94 10.31 4.40
N LYS A 124 -17.90 11.15 4.43
CA LYS A 124 -16.79 11.16 3.46
C LYS A 124 -15.96 9.87 3.52
N SER A 125 -15.84 9.27 4.69
CA SER A 125 -15.07 8.04 4.94
C SER A 125 -15.86 6.76 4.77
N LEU A 126 -17.20 6.82 4.62
CA LEU A 126 -18.02 5.67 4.25
C LEU A 126 -17.54 5.19 2.88
N SER A 127 -16.60 4.25 2.91
CA SER A 127 -16.07 3.63 1.72
C SER A 127 -17.13 2.66 1.22
N LEU A 128 -17.80 3.02 0.13
CA LEU A 128 -18.49 2.01 -0.70
C LEU A 128 -17.51 0.88 -0.97
N LEU A 129 -18.01 -0.34 -0.85
CA LEU A 129 -17.23 -1.56 -1.02
C LEU A 129 -16.67 -1.56 -2.46
N GLY A 130 -15.35 -1.72 -2.59
CA GLY A 130 -14.69 -1.69 -3.91
C GLY A 130 -14.09 -0.36 -4.32
N ASN A 131 -14.24 0.75 -3.59
CA ASN A 131 -13.61 2.03 -3.94
C ASN A 131 -12.08 1.98 -4.08
N GLN A 132 -11.44 1.00 -3.45
CA GLN A 132 -10.00 0.74 -3.56
C GLN A 132 -9.62 0.05 -4.88
N SER A 133 -10.57 -0.63 -5.51
CA SER A 133 -10.35 -1.30 -6.78
C SER A 133 -10.16 -0.26 -7.91
N PRO A 134 -9.11 -0.39 -8.72
CA PRO A 134 -8.91 0.51 -9.84
C PRO A 134 -9.99 0.35 -10.92
N VAL A 135 -10.67 -0.80 -11.02
CA VAL A 135 -11.68 -1.02 -12.06
C VAL A 135 -12.97 -0.24 -11.84
N MET A 136 -13.22 0.26 -10.62
CA MET A 136 -14.40 1.08 -10.32
C MET A 136 -14.35 2.47 -10.94
N HIS A 137 -13.17 2.93 -11.38
CA HIS A 137 -12.95 4.31 -11.83
C HIS A 137 -12.63 4.42 -13.33
N THR A 138 -12.80 3.32 -14.09
CA THR A 138 -12.45 3.27 -15.52
C THR A 138 -13.37 4.10 -16.42
N ASP A 139 -14.50 4.59 -15.92
CA ASP A 139 -15.36 5.53 -16.65
C ASP A 139 -14.71 6.91 -16.80
N ASN A 140 -13.80 7.30 -15.90
CA ASN A 140 -13.08 8.56 -16.01
C ASN A 140 -11.97 8.42 -17.05
N GLU A 141 -12.00 9.25 -18.11
CA GLU A 141 -11.05 9.16 -19.22
C GLU A 141 -9.59 9.32 -18.79
N GLU A 142 -9.28 10.28 -17.90
CA GLU A 142 -7.91 10.51 -17.42
C GLU A 142 -7.41 9.29 -16.62
N PHE A 143 -8.26 8.78 -15.74
CA PHE A 143 -7.98 7.57 -14.97
C PHE A 143 -7.75 6.38 -15.90
N ASN A 144 -8.66 6.14 -16.85
CA ASN A 144 -8.60 5.00 -17.76
C ASN A 144 -7.33 5.05 -18.62
N ASN A 145 -6.96 6.23 -19.13
CA ASN A 145 -5.72 6.41 -19.89
C ASN A 145 -4.47 6.03 -19.08
N ARG A 146 -4.42 6.42 -17.80
CA ARG A 146 -3.33 6.04 -16.88
C ARG A 146 -3.37 4.54 -16.57
N PHE A 147 -4.55 4.00 -16.29
CA PHE A 147 -4.77 2.59 -16.04
C PHE A 147 -4.27 1.73 -17.21
N GLN A 148 -4.71 2.01 -18.44
CA GLN A 148 -4.29 1.30 -19.65
C GLN A 148 -2.79 1.39 -19.89
N ARG A 149 -2.17 2.54 -19.64
CA ARG A 149 -0.71 2.71 -19.73
C ARG A 149 0.04 1.81 -18.75
N VAL A 150 -0.41 1.76 -17.49
CA VAL A 150 0.18 0.90 -16.46
C VAL A 150 0.02 -0.57 -16.84
N MET A 151 -1.16 -0.98 -17.31
CA MET A 151 -1.45 -2.34 -17.72
C MET A 151 -0.63 -2.76 -18.94
N THR A 152 -0.49 -1.88 -19.93
CA THR A 152 0.34 -2.11 -21.12
C THR A 152 1.81 -2.29 -20.73
N HIS A 153 2.34 -1.43 -19.86
CA HIS A 153 3.72 -1.57 -19.38
C HIS A 153 3.93 -2.86 -18.58
N ILE A 154 2.92 -3.35 -17.83
CA ILE A 154 3.00 -4.68 -17.18
C ILE A 154 3.12 -5.77 -18.24
N LYS A 155 2.22 -5.76 -19.22
CA LYS A 155 2.16 -6.75 -20.29
C LYS A 155 3.51 -6.89 -21.00
N GLU A 156 4.11 -5.77 -21.38
CA GLU A 156 5.39 -5.71 -22.09
C GLU A 156 6.56 -6.22 -21.23
N ASN A 157 6.51 -6.04 -19.90
CA ASN A 157 7.61 -6.33 -18.99
C ASN A 157 7.33 -7.49 -18.02
N ILE A 158 6.37 -8.37 -18.36
CA ILE A 158 5.82 -9.38 -17.45
C ILE A 158 6.90 -10.32 -16.86
N SER A 159 7.96 -10.58 -17.63
CA SER A 159 9.10 -11.44 -17.24
C SER A 159 9.98 -10.84 -16.12
N LEU A 160 9.93 -9.52 -15.92
CA LEU A 160 10.69 -8.80 -14.89
C LEU A 160 9.92 -8.71 -13.57
N PHE A 161 8.61 -9.00 -13.57
CA PHE A 161 7.80 -9.06 -12.37
C PHE A 161 7.90 -10.41 -11.65
N SER A 162 7.56 -10.40 -10.37
CA SER A 162 7.58 -11.60 -9.52
C SER A 162 6.58 -12.66 -9.99
N LYS A 163 6.73 -13.90 -9.52
CA LYS A 163 5.77 -14.97 -9.78
C LYS A 163 4.35 -14.61 -9.30
N PRO A 164 4.12 -14.05 -8.10
CA PRO A 164 2.79 -13.61 -7.68
C PRO A 164 2.11 -12.64 -8.66
N ILE A 165 2.82 -11.62 -9.14
CA ILE A 165 2.26 -10.66 -10.10
C ILE A 165 1.90 -11.34 -11.42
N ARG A 166 2.73 -12.29 -11.88
CA ARG A 166 2.45 -13.06 -13.11
C ARG A 166 1.21 -13.93 -12.99
N LEU A 167 1.02 -14.60 -11.86
CA LEU A 167 -0.17 -15.42 -11.61
C LEU A 167 -1.46 -14.59 -11.59
N GLU A 168 -1.44 -13.42 -10.95
CA GLU A 168 -2.61 -12.53 -10.97
C GLU A 168 -2.81 -11.90 -12.36
N TRP A 169 -1.73 -11.63 -13.10
CA TRP A 169 -1.82 -11.17 -14.50
C TRP A 169 -2.48 -12.21 -15.41
N GLU A 170 -2.15 -13.49 -15.26
CA GLU A 170 -2.82 -14.57 -16.00
C GLU A 170 -4.33 -14.53 -15.77
N LYS A 171 -4.80 -14.24 -14.55
CA LYS A 171 -6.23 -14.07 -14.28
C LYS A 171 -6.85 -12.85 -14.98
N THR A 172 -6.11 -11.74 -15.11
CA THR A 172 -6.60 -10.56 -15.87
C THR A 172 -6.81 -10.84 -17.36
N SER A 173 -6.20 -11.90 -17.90
CA SER A 173 -6.46 -12.31 -19.29
C SER A 173 -7.77 -13.08 -19.46
N LEU A 174 -8.35 -13.58 -18.36
CA LEU A 174 -9.55 -14.40 -18.35
C LEU A 174 -10.81 -13.62 -17.92
N ARG A 175 -10.64 -12.45 -17.30
CA ARG A 175 -11.74 -11.63 -16.78
C ARG A 175 -11.58 -10.20 -17.25
N GLU A 176 -12.66 -9.61 -17.74
CA GLU A 176 -12.65 -8.20 -18.12
C GLU A 176 -12.80 -7.29 -16.89
N PRO A 177 -12.27 -6.04 -16.92
CA PRO A 177 -12.44 -5.09 -15.83
C PRO A 177 -13.92 -4.84 -15.48
N GLU A 178 -14.78 -4.83 -16.50
CA GLU A 178 -16.21 -4.58 -16.37
C GLU A 178 -16.92 -5.70 -15.59
N GLU A 179 -16.53 -6.96 -15.78
CA GLU A 179 -17.10 -8.08 -15.04
C GLU A 179 -16.86 -7.94 -13.53
N ILE A 180 -15.64 -7.57 -13.15
CA ILE A 180 -15.26 -7.36 -11.75
C ILE A 180 -15.99 -6.14 -11.17
N ARG A 181 -16.12 -5.07 -11.96
CA ARG A 181 -16.92 -3.89 -11.58
C ARG A 181 -18.36 -4.28 -11.26
N MET A 182 -18.96 -5.14 -12.09
CA MET A 182 -20.32 -5.63 -11.88
C MET A 182 -20.44 -6.50 -10.62
N GLU A 183 -19.41 -7.28 -10.25
CA GLU A 183 -19.38 -8.02 -8.98
C GLU A 183 -19.41 -7.07 -7.77
N TYR A 184 -18.62 -5.99 -7.80
CA TYR A 184 -18.65 -4.97 -6.75
C TYR A 184 -20.02 -4.31 -6.63
N ILE A 185 -20.61 -3.89 -7.75
CA ILE A 185 -21.93 -3.28 -7.78
C ILE A 185 -23.01 -4.26 -7.29
N ALA A 186 -22.93 -5.53 -7.69
CA ALA A 186 -23.88 -6.54 -7.25
C ALA A 186 -23.81 -6.75 -5.72
N LEU A 187 -22.60 -6.86 -5.17
CA LEU A 187 -22.40 -7.03 -3.73
C LEU A 187 -22.89 -5.81 -2.94
N GLU A 188 -22.63 -4.61 -3.43
CA GLU A 188 -23.12 -3.36 -2.83
C GLU A 188 -24.66 -3.33 -2.79
N ARG A 189 -25.33 -3.74 -3.88
CA ARG A 189 -26.79 -3.84 -3.93
C ARG A 189 -27.36 -4.88 -2.97
N VAL A 190 -26.64 -5.98 -2.73
CA VAL A 190 -27.10 -6.97 -1.75
C VAL A 190 -26.93 -6.42 -0.34
N ASN A 191 -25.81 -5.76 -0.05
CA ASN A 191 -25.54 -5.16 1.26
C ASN A 191 -26.51 -4.03 1.62
N SER A 192 -26.98 -3.25 0.65
CA SER A 192 -27.98 -2.20 0.92
C SER A 192 -29.33 -2.75 1.40
N HIS A 193 -29.63 -4.01 1.10
CA HIS A 193 -30.87 -4.69 1.50
C HIS A 193 -30.65 -5.72 2.62
N ALA A 194 -29.41 -5.96 3.04
CA ALA A 194 -29.09 -6.91 4.09
C ALA A 194 -29.21 -6.27 5.48
N CYS A 195 -29.64 -7.06 6.46
CA CYS A 195 -29.66 -6.61 7.86
C CYS A 195 -28.26 -6.55 8.49
N GLU A 196 -27.29 -7.28 7.92
CA GLU A 196 -25.88 -7.30 8.29
C GLU A 196 -25.02 -7.20 7.03
N GLU A 197 -23.90 -6.47 7.10
CA GLU A 197 -23.01 -6.28 5.95
C GLU A 197 -22.33 -7.60 5.56
N LEU A 198 -22.55 -8.07 4.32
CA LEU A 198 -21.87 -9.25 3.81
C LEU A 198 -20.44 -8.88 3.42
N GLU A 199 -19.47 -9.40 4.18
CA GLU A 199 -18.04 -9.27 3.89
C GLU A 199 -17.57 -10.34 2.89
N GLU A 200 -18.20 -10.44 1.72
CA GLU A 200 -17.69 -11.34 0.67
C GLU A 200 -16.46 -10.72 -0.02
N LYS A 201 -15.41 -11.53 -0.19
CA LYS A 201 -14.18 -11.08 -0.84
C LYS A 201 -14.26 -11.33 -2.35
N ILE A 202 -14.34 -10.25 -3.11
CA ILE A 202 -14.26 -10.28 -4.56
C ILE A 202 -12.81 -10.61 -5.00
N ASP A 203 -12.64 -11.57 -5.90
CA ASP A 203 -11.33 -11.91 -6.49
C ASP A 203 -10.97 -10.89 -7.58
N ASP A 204 -10.45 -9.74 -7.16
CA ASP A 204 -9.98 -8.68 -8.05
C ASP A 204 -8.47 -8.81 -8.36
N PRO A 205 -8.10 -9.35 -9.53
CA PRO A 205 -6.70 -9.46 -9.94
C PRO A 205 -6.05 -8.09 -10.23
N TYR A 206 -6.80 -7.09 -10.69
CA TYR A 206 -6.26 -5.76 -11.02
C TYR A 206 -5.79 -5.03 -9.76
N LEU A 207 -6.64 -5.02 -8.72
CA LEU A 207 -6.28 -4.49 -7.40
C LEU A 207 -5.08 -5.23 -6.81
N LYS A 208 -5.08 -6.57 -6.87
CA LYS A 208 -3.97 -7.38 -6.34
C LYS A 208 -2.65 -7.08 -7.03
N ILE A 209 -2.62 -6.95 -8.35
CA ILE A 209 -1.41 -6.58 -9.09
C ILE A 209 -0.88 -5.23 -8.62
N PHE A 210 -1.76 -4.25 -8.44
CA PHE A 210 -1.37 -2.90 -8.03
C PHE A 210 -0.80 -2.89 -6.60
N LEU A 211 -1.46 -3.59 -5.67
CA LEU A 211 -0.98 -3.75 -4.30
C LEU A 211 0.36 -4.49 -4.23
N LEU A 212 0.50 -5.59 -4.97
CA LEU A 212 1.74 -6.38 -5.02
C LEU A 212 2.90 -5.55 -5.58
N LYS A 213 2.68 -4.78 -6.66
CA LYS A 213 3.70 -3.87 -7.20
C LYS A 213 4.14 -2.84 -6.17
N ARG A 214 3.20 -2.19 -5.50
CA ARG A 214 3.50 -1.20 -4.46
C ARG A 214 4.33 -1.82 -3.34
N GLN A 215 3.96 -3.01 -2.89
CA GLN A 215 4.69 -3.75 -1.86
C GLN A 215 6.09 -4.14 -2.34
N GLU A 216 6.21 -4.69 -3.54
CA GLU A 216 7.48 -5.17 -4.08
C GLU A 216 8.45 -4.03 -4.41
N HIS A 217 7.97 -2.91 -4.94
CA HIS A 217 8.77 -1.70 -5.14
C HIS A 217 9.39 -1.21 -3.83
N ARG A 218 8.59 -1.14 -2.75
CA ARG A 218 9.09 -0.82 -1.41
C ARG A 218 10.15 -1.80 -0.95
N LEU A 219 9.95 -3.11 -1.15
CA LEU A 219 10.93 -4.13 -0.77
C LEU A 219 12.24 -4.01 -1.58
N LEU A 220 12.15 -3.65 -2.86
CA LEU A 220 13.32 -3.44 -3.71
C LEU A 220 14.12 -2.20 -3.29
N ASN A 221 13.44 -1.14 -2.86
CA ASN A 221 14.04 0.13 -2.43
C ASN A 221 14.43 0.21 -0.95
N LYS A 222 14.09 -0.80 -0.13
CA LYS A 222 14.53 -0.86 1.27
C LYS A 222 16.04 -0.87 1.41
N GLN A 223 16.56 -0.01 2.27
CA GLN A 223 17.99 0.01 2.62
C GLN A 223 18.37 -1.26 3.41
N ASN A 224 19.64 -1.66 3.35
CA ASN A 224 20.11 -2.86 4.04
C ASN A 224 20.00 -2.75 5.57
N THR A 225 20.17 -1.54 6.11
CA THR A 225 19.97 -1.20 7.53
C THR A 225 18.53 -1.46 7.98
N GLU A 226 17.55 -1.02 7.19
CA GLU A 226 16.13 -1.24 7.44
C GLU A 226 15.76 -2.73 7.41
N LYS A 227 16.35 -3.50 6.49
CA LYS A 227 16.16 -4.95 6.43
C LYS A 227 16.64 -5.64 7.71
N LEU A 228 17.79 -5.22 8.23
CA LEU A 228 18.31 -5.74 9.50
C LEU A 228 17.39 -5.36 10.66
N LEU A 229 16.95 -4.11 10.74
CA LEU A 229 16.00 -3.66 11.77
C LEU A 229 14.67 -4.44 11.73
N ASP A 230 14.11 -4.68 10.55
CA ASP A 230 12.90 -5.49 10.37
C ASP A 230 13.10 -6.93 10.83
N THR A 231 14.25 -7.54 10.51
CA THR A 231 14.54 -8.91 10.96
C THR A 231 14.70 -8.99 12.48
N LEU A 232 15.39 -8.03 13.09
CA LEU A 232 15.52 -7.93 14.54
C LEU A 232 14.18 -7.67 15.22
N PHE A 233 13.35 -6.80 14.66
CA PHE A 233 12.01 -6.52 15.15
C PHE A 233 11.11 -7.76 15.08
N ASN A 234 11.11 -8.45 13.93
CA ASN A 234 10.35 -9.69 13.75
C ASN A 234 10.83 -10.81 14.67
N LEU A 235 12.14 -10.91 14.90
CA LEU A 235 12.72 -11.86 15.86
C LEU A 235 12.29 -11.53 17.28
N LYS A 236 12.42 -10.26 17.70
CA LYS A 236 11.95 -9.77 19.01
C LYS A 236 10.46 -10.03 19.21
N TRP A 237 9.65 -9.82 18.18
CA TRP A 237 8.21 -10.07 18.23
C TRP A 237 7.86 -11.56 18.31
N ARG A 238 8.53 -12.42 17.53
CA ARG A 238 8.33 -13.87 17.61
C ARG A 238 8.76 -14.43 18.97
N LEU A 239 9.91 -13.98 19.49
CA LEU A 239 10.39 -14.34 20.82
C LEU A 239 9.42 -13.85 21.90
N SER A 240 8.97 -12.60 21.85
CA SER A 240 8.02 -12.06 22.83
C SER A 240 6.66 -12.75 22.79
N LYS A 241 6.17 -13.13 21.61
CA LYS A 241 4.92 -13.90 21.45
C LYS A 241 5.06 -15.31 22.01
N SER A 242 6.20 -15.96 21.79
CA SER A 242 6.51 -17.27 22.39
C SER A 242 6.61 -17.18 23.91
N LEU A 243 7.31 -16.18 24.43
CA LEU A 243 7.46 -15.92 25.87
C LEU A 243 6.13 -15.56 26.54
N ARG A 244 5.24 -14.82 25.87
CA ARG A 244 3.87 -14.57 26.37
C ARG A 244 3.03 -15.84 26.41
N LYS A 245 3.19 -16.74 25.42
CA LYS A 245 2.50 -18.04 25.42
C LYS A 245 3.01 -18.95 26.55
N THR A 246 4.31 -18.98 26.83
CA THR A 246 4.86 -19.76 27.94
C THR A 246 4.49 -19.16 29.30
N LYS A 247 4.52 -17.84 29.47
CA LYS A 247 4.03 -17.17 30.69
C LYS A 247 2.55 -17.46 30.96
N ARG A 248 1.68 -17.43 29.94
CA ARG A 248 0.26 -17.81 30.08
C ARG A 248 0.07 -19.28 30.46
N LYS A 249 0.89 -20.19 29.92
CA LYS A 249 0.86 -21.62 30.30
C LYS A 249 1.34 -21.85 31.73
N MET A 250 2.37 -21.12 32.20
CA MET A 250 2.81 -21.19 33.59
C MET A 250 1.76 -20.60 34.55
N SER A 251 1.14 -19.46 34.23
CA SER A 251 0.11 -18.88 35.10
C SER A 251 -1.15 -19.75 35.21
N CYS A 252 -1.52 -20.52 34.17
CA CYS A 252 -2.59 -21.52 34.27
C CYS A 252 -2.19 -22.72 35.15
N LYS A 253 -0.95 -23.18 35.08
CA LYS A 253 -0.46 -24.26 35.97
C LYS A 253 -0.39 -23.84 37.44
N PHE A 254 -0.04 -22.59 37.73
CA PHE A 254 0.00 -22.10 39.11
C PHE A 254 -1.39 -21.85 39.73
N LYS A 255 -2.43 -21.59 38.93
CA LYS A 255 -3.81 -21.51 39.45
C LYS A 255 -4.42 -22.88 39.78
N LEU A 256 -4.00 -23.93 39.07
CA LEU A 256 -4.46 -25.31 39.33
C LEU A 256 -3.84 -25.94 40.59
N HIS A 257 -2.75 -25.39 41.12
CA HIS A 257 -2.11 -25.88 42.35
C HIS A 257 -2.42 -25.03 43.60
N SER A 258 -3.26 -24.01 43.47
CA SER A 258 -3.72 -23.19 44.60
C SER A 258 -5.16 -23.51 45.03
N GLU A 259 -5.77 -24.55 44.43
CA GLU A 259 -7.13 -25.04 44.74
C GLU A 259 -7.13 -26.49 45.27
N ASP A 260 -5.99 -26.97 45.78
CA ASP A 260 -5.90 -28.22 46.57
C ASP A 260 -5.57 -27.90 48.04
#